data_AF-A0A554RUE2-F1
#
_entry.id   AF-A0A554RUE2-F1
#
_cell.length_a   1.000
_cell.length_b   1.000
_cell.length_c   1.000
_cell.angle_alpha   90.00
_cell.angle_beta   90.00
_cell.angle_gamma   90.00
#
_symmetry.space_group_name_H-M   'P 1'
#
loop_
_entity.id
_entity.type
_entity.pdbx_description
1 polymer ?
#
loop_
_entity_poly.entity_id
_entity_poly.type
_entity_poly.pdbx_seq_one_letter_code
_entity_poly.pdbx_strand_id
1 'polypeptide(L)'
;MGMMMMAFRAPDDVADPSAFTEEAGLEDYPPLGAPADLAERLNARLRALGLDSGALDDTSGVILPDGVGSISFTVGEGQVRFILVNGPTGEVIDVFRELRAQDGWHLLDAGTGEPL
;
A
#
# COMPACT_ATOMS: atom_id res chain seq x y z
N MET A 1 8.17 -16.43 -8.17
CA MET A 1 7.59 -15.06 -8.15
C MET A 1 7.74 -14.56 -6.73
N GLY A 2 8.15 -13.30 -6.55
CA GLY A 2 8.14 -12.67 -5.21
C GLY A 2 6.72 -12.26 -4.82
N MET A 3 6.48 -12.10 -3.51
CA MET A 3 5.20 -11.61 -2.97
C MET A 3 4.89 -10.20 -3.51
N MET A 4 3.62 -9.91 -3.76
CA MET A 4 3.13 -8.57 -4.04
C MET A 4 2.10 -8.21 -2.98
N MET A 5 2.35 -7.16 -2.20
CA MET A 5 1.37 -6.68 -1.22
C MET A 5 0.50 -5.60 -1.85
N MET A 6 -0.80 -5.65 -1.56
CA MET A 6 -1.75 -4.57 -1.85
C MET A 6 -2.24 -3.96 -0.55
N ALA A 7 -2.24 -2.63 -0.47
CA ALA A 7 -2.88 -1.87 0.60
C ALA A 7 -4.03 -1.03 0.03
N PHE A 8 -5.22 -1.17 0.61
CA PHE A 8 -6.44 -0.56 0.09
C PHE A 8 -7.47 -0.31 1.20
N ARG A 9 -8.55 0.38 0.88
CA ARG A 9 -9.76 0.45 1.71
C ARG A 9 -10.87 -0.32 1.01
N ALA A 10 -11.73 -0.96 1.78
CA ALA A 10 -12.99 -1.51 1.30
C ALA A 10 -14.15 -0.62 1.81
N PRO A 11 -15.27 -0.53 1.09
CA PRO A 11 -16.50 0.04 1.62
C PRO A 11 -16.95 -0.65 2.92
N ASP A 12 -17.59 0.08 3.83
CA ASP A 12 -17.96 -0.43 5.18
C ASP A 12 -18.94 -1.61 5.14
N ASP A 13 -19.68 -1.79 4.04
CA ASP A 13 -20.65 -2.86 3.83
C ASP A 13 -20.04 -4.13 3.20
N VAL A 14 -18.74 -4.11 2.87
CA VAL A 14 -18.01 -5.29 2.38
C VAL A 14 -17.67 -6.22 3.54
N ALA A 15 -18.28 -7.41 3.54
CA ALA A 15 -18.02 -8.44 4.55
C ALA A 15 -16.68 -9.16 4.36
N ASP A 16 -16.22 -9.31 3.11
CA ASP A 16 -14.96 -9.96 2.76
C ASP A 16 -14.14 -9.05 1.83
N PRO A 17 -13.14 -8.32 2.39
CA PRO A 17 -12.27 -7.45 1.62
C PRO A 17 -11.45 -8.18 0.54
N SER A 18 -11.14 -9.47 0.72
CA SER A 18 -10.39 -10.23 -0.28
C SER A 18 -11.25 -10.47 -1.52
N ALA A 19 -12.50 -10.94 -1.35
CA ALA A 19 -13.44 -11.14 -2.44
C ALA A 19 -13.77 -9.82 -3.19
N PHE A 20 -13.86 -8.71 -2.46
CA PHE A 20 -14.04 -7.38 -3.06
C PHE A 20 -12.96 -7.06 -4.10
N THR A 21 -11.69 -7.39 -3.82
CA THR A 21 -10.60 -7.03 -4.76
C THR A 21 -10.64 -7.77 -6.10
N GLU A 22 -11.31 -8.93 -6.16
CA GLU A 22 -11.44 -9.72 -7.39
C GLU A 22 -12.45 -9.11 -8.37
N GLU A 23 -13.47 -8.43 -7.86
CA GLU A 23 -14.59 -7.89 -8.64
C GLU A 23 -14.56 -6.35 -8.78
N ALA A 24 -13.84 -5.65 -7.90
CA ALA A 24 -13.82 -4.20 -7.83
C ALA A 24 -13.10 -3.54 -9.01
N GLY A 25 -13.76 -2.56 -9.62
CA GLY A 25 -13.13 -1.55 -10.48
C GLY A 25 -12.37 -0.53 -9.64
N LEU A 26 -11.48 0.23 -10.29
CA LEU A 26 -10.66 1.26 -9.62
C LEU A 26 -11.50 2.29 -8.83
N GLU A 27 -12.69 2.61 -9.34
CA GLU A 27 -13.62 3.59 -8.76
C GLU A 27 -14.36 3.07 -7.52
N ASP A 28 -14.43 1.75 -7.33
CA ASP A 28 -15.08 1.13 -6.18
C ASP A 28 -14.22 1.23 -4.91
N TYR A 29 -12.91 1.45 -5.06
CA TYR A 29 -11.99 1.64 -3.94
C TYR A 29 -12.16 3.03 -3.32
N PRO A 30 -12.51 3.13 -2.02
CA PRO A 30 -12.44 4.38 -1.29
C PRO A 30 -10.99 4.92 -1.28
N PRO A 31 -10.82 6.26 -1.33
CA PRO A 31 -9.49 6.84 -1.41
C PRO A 31 -8.69 6.64 -0.11
N LEU A 32 -7.38 6.42 -0.26
CA LEU A 32 -6.39 6.43 0.82
C LEU A 32 -5.90 7.85 1.15
N GLY A 33 -5.92 8.74 0.15
CA GLY A 33 -5.52 10.15 0.28
C GLY A 33 -4.87 10.70 -0.98
N ALA A 34 -4.40 11.95 -0.91
CA ALA A 34 -3.68 12.58 -2.00
C ALA A 34 -2.28 11.95 -2.16
N PRO A 35 -1.76 11.79 -3.40
CA PRO A 35 -0.48 11.12 -3.63
C PRO A 35 0.70 11.74 -2.85
N ALA A 36 0.82 13.07 -2.85
CA ALA A 36 1.92 13.76 -2.18
C ALA A 36 1.89 13.58 -0.66
N ASP A 37 0.72 13.76 -0.04
CA ASP A 37 0.54 13.60 1.41
C ASP A 37 0.82 12.16 1.85
N LEU A 38 0.37 11.18 1.04
CA LEU A 38 0.59 9.77 1.30
C LEU A 38 2.06 9.39 1.19
N ALA A 39 2.76 9.89 0.16
CA ALA A 39 4.19 9.69 -0.02
C ALA A 39 4.99 10.31 1.14
N GLU A 40 4.68 11.54 1.53
CA GLU A 40 5.33 12.20 2.67
C GLU A 40 5.15 11.40 3.95
N ARG A 41 3.92 10.93 4.22
CA ARG A 41 3.60 10.15 5.41
C ARG A 41 4.33 8.81 5.43
N LEU A 42 4.35 8.08 4.32
CA LEU A 42 5.08 6.80 4.20
C LEU A 42 6.58 7.02 4.40
N ASN A 43 7.15 8.04 3.75
CA ASN A 43 8.56 8.39 3.88
C ASN A 43 8.94 8.77 5.31
N ALA A 44 8.08 9.50 6.02
CA ALA A 44 8.29 9.83 7.42
C ALA A 44 8.36 8.57 8.30
N ARG A 45 7.50 7.58 8.04
CA ARG A 45 7.51 6.30 8.77
C ARG A 45 8.73 5.45 8.46
N LEU A 46 9.09 5.33 7.18
CA LEU A 46 10.29 4.59 6.76
C LEU A 46 11.56 5.18 7.39
N ARG A 47 11.71 6.51 7.38
CA ARG A 47 12.83 7.21 8.04
C ARG A 47 12.84 7.00 9.54
N ALA A 48 11.69 7.03 10.21
CA ALA A 48 11.60 6.81 11.66
C ALA A 48 12.10 5.42 12.08
N LEU A 49 12.04 4.44 11.17
CA LEU A 49 12.53 3.08 11.37
C LEU A 49 13.94 2.83 10.80
N GLY A 50 14.57 3.85 10.21
CA GLY A 50 15.89 3.72 9.58
C GLY A 50 15.88 2.92 8.27
N LEU A 51 14.75 2.87 7.57
CA LEU A 51 14.56 2.18 6.29
C LEU A 51 14.75 3.12 5.08
N ASP A 52 15.51 4.20 5.25
CA ASP A 52 15.69 5.27 4.28
C ASP A 52 16.98 5.17 3.45
N SER A 53 17.57 3.97 3.39
CA SER A 53 18.83 3.71 2.69
C SER A 53 18.74 3.70 1.17
N GLY A 54 17.54 3.52 0.60
CA GLY A 54 17.36 3.38 -0.84
C GLY A 54 16.87 4.63 -1.58
N ALA A 55 16.69 4.47 -2.89
CA ALA A 55 16.22 5.54 -3.78
C ALA A 55 14.72 5.81 -3.61
N LEU A 56 14.25 6.95 -4.10
CA LEU A 56 12.81 7.19 -4.24
C LEU A 56 12.28 6.39 -5.43
N ASP A 57 11.12 5.77 -5.27
CA ASP A 57 10.34 5.20 -6.36
C ASP A 57 9.82 6.33 -7.25
N ASP A 58 10.12 6.27 -8.55
CA ASP A 58 9.76 7.31 -9.51
C ASP A 58 8.25 7.46 -9.71
N THR A 59 7.45 6.44 -9.35
CA THR A 59 6.00 6.42 -9.57
C THR A 59 5.21 6.94 -8.37
N SER A 60 5.69 6.68 -7.15
CA SER A 60 5.01 7.09 -5.92
C SER A 60 5.72 8.22 -5.16
N GLY A 61 7.01 8.44 -5.41
CA GLY A 61 7.85 9.31 -4.59
C GLY A 61 8.13 8.75 -3.20
N VAL A 62 7.89 7.45 -2.97
CA VAL A 62 8.17 6.76 -1.70
C VAL A 62 9.58 6.20 -1.73
N ILE A 63 10.32 6.31 -0.63
CA ILE A 63 11.61 5.66 -0.42
C ILE A 63 11.43 4.15 -0.60
N LEU A 64 12.29 3.53 -1.40
CA LEU A 64 12.38 2.08 -1.56
C LEU A 64 13.42 1.52 -0.59
N PRO A 65 13.02 0.85 0.50
CA PRO A 65 13.98 0.18 1.37
C PRO A 65 14.71 -0.94 0.63
N ASP A 66 15.89 -1.32 1.13
CA ASP A 66 16.68 -2.40 0.54
C ASP A 66 15.88 -3.71 0.45
N GLY A 67 15.90 -4.33 -0.73
CA GLY A 67 15.16 -5.57 -1.00
C GLY A 67 13.72 -5.38 -1.50
N VAL A 68 13.17 -4.15 -1.45
CA VAL A 68 11.87 -3.83 -2.05
C VAL A 68 12.04 -3.50 -3.53
N GLY A 69 11.26 -4.14 -4.38
CA GLY A 69 11.32 -3.96 -5.84
C GLY A 69 10.67 -2.66 -6.32
N SER A 70 9.50 -2.33 -5.79
CA SER A 70 8.81 -1.06 -6.08
C SER A 70 7.70 -0.79 -5.07
N ILE A 71 7.31 0.48 -4.93
CA ILE A 71 6.10 0.91 -4.20
C ILE A 71 5.36 1.85 -5.13
N SER A 72 4.22 1.43 -5.68
CA SER A 72 3.46 2.21 -6.66
C SER A 72 2.09 2.58 -6.15
N PHE A 73 1.62 3.76 -6.55
CA PHE A 73 0.26 4.23 -6.27
C PHE A 73 -0.61 4.06 -7.49
N THR A 74 -1.79 3.47 -7.32
CA THR A 74 -2.84 3.55 -8.33
C THR A 74 -3.78 4.69 -7.98
N VAL A 75 -3.84 5.68 -8.88
CA VAL A 75 -4.55 6.95 -8.66
C VAL A 75 -5.82 7.00 -9.51
N GLY A 76 -6.95 7.31 -8.88
CA GLY A 76 -8.24 7.56 -9.53
C GLY A 76 -8.81 8.90 -9.06
N GLU A 77 -9.17 9.78 -10.00
CA GLU A 77 -9.68 11.14 -9.73
C GLU A 77 -8.73 11.99 -8.85
N GLY A 78 -7.42 11.81 -9.03
CA GLY A 78 -6.40 12.55 -8.28
C GLY A 78 -6.17 12.05 -6.84
N GLN A 79 -6.81 10.95 -6.45
CA GLN A 79 -6.63 10.31 -5.14
C GLN A 79 -6.04 8.91 -5.30
N VAL A 80 -5.18 8.49 -4.37
CA VAL A 80 -4.67 7.12 -4.31
C VAL A 80 -5.82 6.21 -3.89
N ARG A 81 -6.04 5.14 -4.66
CA ARG A 81 -7.10 4.14 -4.43
C ARG A 81 -6.55 2.90 -3.75
N PHE A 82 -5.38 2.45 -4.21
CA PHE A 82 -4.61 1.40 -3.56
C PHE A 82 -3.11 1.56 -3.85
N ILE A 83 -2.30 0.88 -3.04
CA ILE A 83 -0.84 0.85 -3.12
C ILE A 83 -0.42 -0.58 -3.43
N LEU A 84 0.50 -0.75 -4.36
CA LEU A 84 1.13 -2.04 -4.65
C LEU A 84 2.60 -2.00 -4.24
N VAL A 85 3.04 -3.02 -3.50
CA VAL A 85 4.43 -3.18 -3.10
C VAL A 85 4.96 -4.50 -3.65
N ASN A 86 5.97 -4.42 -4.52
CA ASN A 86 6.62 -5.59 -5.11
C ASN A 86 7.79 -6.04 -4.24
N GLY A 87 7.75 -7.30 -3.78
CA GLY A 87 8.76 -7.85 -2.88
C GLY A 87 8.87 -7.10 -1.55
N PRO A 88 7.77 -6.89 -0.80
CA PRO A 88 7.84 -6.21 0.48
C PRO A 88 8.72 -7.01 1.47
N THR A 89 9.56 -6.32 2.24
CA THR A 89 10.25 -6.93 3.38
C THR A 89 9.32 -7.01 4.58
N GLY A 90 9.70 -7.79 5.61
CA GLY A 90 8.93 -7.86 6.86
C GLY A 90 8.75 -6.49 7.51
N GLU A 91 9.80 -5.67 7.53
CA GLU A 91 9.75 -4.32 8.10
C GLU A 91 8.79 -3.40 7.33
N VAL A 92 8.74 -3.51 6.00
CA VAL A 92 7.77 -2.74 5.20
C VAL A 92 6.35 -3.22 5.43
N ILE A 93 6.11 -4.53 5.55
CA ILE A 93 4.78 -5.04 5.92
C ILE A 93 4.35 -4.47 7.27
N ASP A 94 5.26 -4.43 8.25
CA ASP A 94 4.96 -3.89 9.58
C ASP A 94 4.62 -2.40 9.56
N VAL A 95 5.30 -1.58 8.74
CA VAL A 95 4.93 -0.17 8.50
C VAL A 95 3.48 -0.05 8.01
N PHE A 96 3.10 -0.88 7.04
CA PHE A 96 1.75 -0.85 6.50
C PHE A 96 0.71 -1.38 7.49
N ARG A 97 1.06 -2.35 8.36
CA ARG A 97 0.18 -2.82 9.44
C ARG A 97 -0.08 -1.74 10.48
N GLU A 98 0.93 -0.93 10.83
CA GLU A 98 0.76 0.22 11.72
C GLU A 98 -0.20 1.27 11.14
N LEU A 99 -0.08 1.54 9.83
CA LEU A 99 -0.98 2.47 9.12
C LEU A 99 -2.40 1.90 9.01
N ARG A 100 -2.55 0.60 8.77
CA ARG A 100 -3.83 -0.11 8.82
C ARG A 100 -4.58 0.15 10.12
N ALA A 101 -3.90 0.08 11.26
CA ALA A 101 -4.53 0.32 12.56
C ALA A 101 -5.02 1.78 12.75
N GLN A 102 -4.44 2.73 12.03
CA GLN A 102 -4.78 4.17 12.13
C GLN A 102 -5.86 4.57 11.12
N ASP A 103 -5.84 3.98 9.92
CA ASP A 103 -6.58 4.48 8.76
C ASP A 103 -7.63 3.51 8.23
N GLY A 104 -7.78 2.33 8.85
CA GLY A 104 -8.73 1.31 8.39
C GLY A 104 -8.35 0.69 7.05
N TRP A 105 -7.06 0.53 6.78
CA TRP A 105 -6.60 -0.14 5.56
C TRP A 105 -6.68 -1.66 5.69
N HIS A 106 -6.83 -2.32 4.56
CA HIS A 106 -6.68 -3.76 4.40
C HIS A 106 -5.36 -4.04 3.69
N LEU A 107 -4.72 -5.14 4.06
CA LEU A 107 -3.49 -5.64 3.46
C LEU A 107 -3.72 -7.06 2.98
N LEU A 108 -3.31 -7.36 1.75
CA LEU A 108 -3.37 -8.70 1.19
C LEU A 108 -2.16 -9.00 0.31
N ASP A 109 -1.84 -10.28 0.14
CA ASP A 109 -0.95 -10.76 -0.92
C ASP A 109 -1.77 -10.80 -2.23
N ALA A 110 -1.46 -9.89 -3.16
CA ALA A 110 -2.14 -9.78 -4.44
C ALA A 110 -1.91 -11.00 -5.35
N GLY A 111 -0.94 -11.86 -5.04
CA GLY A 111 -0.70 -13.12 -5.75
C GLY A 111 -1.60 -14.26 -5.29
N THR A 112 -2.02 -14.27 -4.02
CA THR A 112 -2.83 -15.36 -3.42
C THR A 112 -4.23 -14.94 -2.97
N GLY A 113 -4.48 -13.63 -2.83
CA GLY A 113 -5.70 -13.07 -2.24
C GLY A 113 -5.75 -13.18 -0.71
N GLU A 114 -4.71 -13.72 -0.07
CA GLU A 114 -4.69 -13.96 1.38
C GLU A 114 -4.36 -12.68 2.17
N PRO A 115 -5.02 -12.44 3.31
CA PRO A 115 -4.75 -11.28 4.15
C PRO A 115 -3.36 -11.35 4.81
N LEU A 116 -2.74 -10.18 4.97
CA LEU A 116 -1.44 -9.98 5.64
C LEU A 116 -1.54 -9.38 7.04
#